data_AF-A0A2D6A9N7-F1
#
_entry.id   AF-A0A2D6A9N7-F1
#
_cell.length_a   1.000
_cell.length_b   1.000
_cell.length_c   1.000
_cell.angle_alpha   90.00
_cell.angle_beta   90.00
_cell.angle_gamma   90.00
#
_symmetry.space_group_name_H-M   'P 1'
#
loop_
_entity.id
_entity.type
_entity.pdbx_description
1 polymer ?
#
loop_
_entity_poly.entity_id
_entity_poly.type
_entity_poly.pdbx_seq_one_letter_code
_entity_poly.pdbx_strand_id
1 'polypeptide(L)'
;MTENTDELHELESLEEVAPPPAQAQFDYQEGLFQRSMAGMPAPAFNPSTSKEYYSFLFCGVLIVLGCLMPFDHDFSHTGYKTFFGGLWMLIGVGLIWSTWGAINTGLFRMKWVLLCFFPLAWGLIYLIFYAKFQAPNMALPIDTELLKDLTGDVLEAKRKALAAEADPNVNNWSELFAKLLDRKDTERFSKVGQALQHVGPGKLFVFFGSFLAGLYFILGIFGGVRRMKEQKAQRIAAARR
;
A
#
# COMPACT_ATOMS: atom_id res chain seq x y z
N MET A 1 -5.86 31.56 46.12
CA MET A 1 -5.81 30.93 44.78
C MET A 1 -4.42 31.12 44.18
N THR A 2 -3.38 30.60 44.84
CA THR A 2 -1.96 30.76 44.45
C THR A 2 -1.17 29.48 44.74
N GLU A 3 -1.82 28.32 44.79
CA GLU A 3 -1.25 27.07 45.31
C GLU A 3 -1.03 26.02 44.21
N ASN A 4 -0.91 26.44 42.94
CA ASN A 4 -0.84 25.51 41.81
C ASN A 4 0.39 25.70 40.90
N THR A 5 1.28 26.64 41.24
CA THR A 5 2.51 26.88 40.47
C THR A 5 3.71 26.12 41.02
N ASP A 6 3.71 25.77 42.32
CA ASP A 6 4.83 25.04 42.94
C ASP A 6 4.85 23.55 42.56
N GLU A 7 3.67 22.91 42.39
CA GLU A 7 3.59 21.52 41.90
C GLU A 7 4.12 21.36 40.46
N LEU A 8 4.02 22.41 39.63
CA LEU A 8 4.52 22.39 38.25
C LEU A 8 6.05 22.46 38.19
N HIS A 9 6.69 23.18 39.12
CA HIS A 9 8.16 23.25 39.19
C HIS A 9 8.78 21.98 39.81
N GLU A 10 8.07 21.31 40.72
CA GLU A 10 8.55 20.05 41.31
C GLU A 10 8.48 18.89 40.29
N LEU A 11 7.48 18.87 39.42
CA LEU A 11 7.35 17.89 38.32
C LEU A 11 8.39 18.06 37.20
N GLU A 12 8.92 19.27 37.01
CA GLU A 12 10.00 19.55 36.05
C GLU A 12 11.38 19.13 36.62
N SER A 13 11.54 19.12 37.95
CA SER A 13 12.79 18.73 38.62
C SER A 13 13.01 17.21 38.73
N LEU A 14 11.95 16.40 38.59
CA LEU A 14 12.01 14.92 38.59
C LEU A 14 12.21 14.33 37.17
N GLU A 15 12.54 15.16 36.18
CA GLU A 15 12.63 14.80 34.76
C GLU A 15 13.94 14.09 34.36
N GLU A 16 14.88 13.84 35.27
CA GLU A 16 16.10 13.06 34.98
C GLU A 16 15.94 11.57 35.36
N VAL A 17 14.87 10.94 34.89
CA VAL A 17 14.77 9.46 34.92
C VAL A 17 15.68 8.93 33.81
N ALA A 18 16.75 8.27 34.24
CA ALA A 18 17.76 7.68 33.36
C ALA A 18 17.11 6.98 32.16
N PRO A 19 17.57 7.28 30.93
CA PRO A 19 17.11 6.57 29.74
C PRO A 19 17.29 5.05 29.95
N PRO A 20 16.56 4.18 29.21
CA PRO A 20 16.93 2.76 29.11
C PRO A 20 18.46 2.68 28.97
N PRO A 21 19.17 1.78 29.70
CA PRO A 21 20.61 1.89 29.90
C PRO A 21 21.24 2.27 28.57
N ALA A 22 21.75 3.50 28.48
CA ALA A 22 22.06 4.13 27.20
C ALA A 22 22.92 3.19 26.33
N GLN A 23 23.76 2.40 26.98
CA GLN A 23 24.51 1.26 26.47
C GLN A 23 23.74 0.35 25.50
N ALA A 24 22.52 -0.13 25.81
CA ALA A 24 21.83 -1.09 24.93
C ALA A 24 21.31 -0.47 23.62
N GLN A 25 20.96 0.82 23.64
CA GLN A 25 20.57 1.55 22.42
C GLN A 25 21.81 2.04 21.65
N PHE A 26 22.86 2.40 22.38
CA PHE A 26 24.15 2.82 21.83
C PHE A 26 24.86 1.66 21.12
N ASP A 27 24.94 0.49 21.76
CA ASP A 27 25.55 -0.74 21.20
C ASP A 27 24.86 -1.19 19.90
N TYR A 28 23.54 -1.02 19.81
CA TYR A 28 22.80 -1.37 18.60
C TYR A 28 23.02 -0.36 17.47
N GLN A 29 23.02 0.95 17.77
CA GLN A 29 23.34 1.98 16.79
C GLN A 29 24.80 1.90 16.32
N GLU A 30 25.74 1.67 17.24
CA GLU A 30 27.16 1.45 16.92
C GLU A 30 27.34 0.19 16.09
N GLY A 31 26.65 -0.91 16.39
CA GLY A 31 26.71 -2.13 15.59
C GLY A 31 26.20 -1.95 14.15
N LEU A 32 25.14 -1.14 13.96
CA LEU A 32 24.66 -0.77 12.62
C LEU A 32 25.61 0.19 11.91
N PHE A 33 26.21 1.13 12.63
CA PHE A 33 27.16 2.10 12.08
C PHE A 33 28.51 1.46 11.72
N GLN A 34 29.01 0.52 12.53
CA GLN A 34 30.19 -0.29 12.21
C GLN A 34 29.94 -1.17 10.98
N ARG A 35 28.73 -1.73 10.83
CA ARG A 35 28.37 -2.49 9.63
C ARG A 35 28.33 -1.64 8.36
N SER A 36 27.80 -0.41 8.44
CA SER A 36 27.78 0.49 7.28
C SER A 36 29.18 0.97 6.89
N MET A 37 30.06 1.19 7.87
CA MET A 37 31.48 1.49 7.68
C MET A 37 32.27 0.32 7.09
N ALA A 38 31.89 -0.93 7.42
CA ALA A 38 32.57 -2.13 6.95
C ALA A 38 32.31 -2.47 5.47
N GLY A 39 31.50 -1.69 4.75
CA GLY A 39 31.20 -1.90 3.33
C GLY A 39 30.44 -3.21 3.04
N MET A 40 29.91 -3.86 4.07
CA MET A 40 29.09 -5.06 3.90
C MET A 40 27.75 -4.67 3.26
N PRO A 41 27.22 -5.49 2.33
CA PRO A 41 25.93 -5.23 1.72
C PRO A 41 24.86 -5.18 2.82
N ALA A 42 23.95 -4.21 2.71
CA ALA A 42 22.85 -4.06 3.64
C ALA A 42 22.06 -5.38 3.73
N PRO A 43 21.87 -5.96 4.92
CA PRO A 43 21.15 -7.22 5.06
C PRO A 43 19.71 -7.04 4.59
N ALA A 44 19.26 -7.91 3.68
CA ALA A 44 17.89 -7.87 3.14
C ALA A 44 16.82 -8.01 4.23
N PHE A 45 17.17 -8.65 5.35
CA PHE A 45 16.32 -8.79 6.52
C PHE A 45 17.10 -8.42 7.78
N ASN A 46 16.61 -7.42 8.50
CA ASN A 46 17.08 -7.05 9.83
C ASN A 46 16.04 -7.51 10.87
N PRO A 47 16.32 -8.53 11.70
CA PRO A 47 15.36 -9.09 12.66
C PRO A 47 15.02 -8.15 13.82
N SER A 48 15.90 -7.20 14.13
CA SER A 48 15.72 -6.21 15.19
C SER A 48 15.00 -4.95 14.71
N THR A 49 14.77 -4.83 13.40
CA THR A 49 13.99 -3.75 12.80
C THR A 49 12.51 -3.99 13.00
N SER A 50 11.77 -2.93 13.29
CA SER A 50 10.34 -3.01 13.54
C SER A 50 9.58 -3.46 12.28
N LYS A 51 8.55 -4.30 12.45
CA LYS A 51 7.80 -4.92 11.33
C LYS A 51 7.10 -3.87 10.46
N GLU A 52 6.78 -2.72 11.05
CA GLU A 52 6.08 -1.60 10.42
C GLU A 52 6.88 -1.04 9.23
N TYR A 53 8.20 -1.01 9.29
CA TYR A 53 9.02 -0.51 8.17
C TYR A 53 8.87 -1.36 6.91
N TYR A 54 8.74 -2.69 7.05
CA TYR A 54 8.48 -3.58 5.92
C TYR A 54 7.07 -3.36 5.36
N SER A 55 6.08 -3.09 6.20
CA SER A 55 4.74 -2.73 5.77
C SER A 55 4.72 -1.44 4.95
N PHE A 56 5.44 -0.40 5.38
CA PHE A 56 5.57 0.84 4.61
C PHE A 56 6.36 0.64 3.31
N LEU A 57 7.40 -0.19 3.32
CA LEU A 57 8.16 -0.54 2.12
C LEU A 57 7.25 -1.22 1.08
N PHE A 58 6.43 -2.18 1.53
CA PHE A 58 5.45 -2.85 0.68
C PHE A 58 4.41 -1.85 0.11
N CYS A 59 3.94 -0.90 0.92
CA CYS A 59 3.04 0.16 0.44
C CYS A 59 3.70 0.99 -0.68
N GLY A 60 4.98 1.33 -0.54
CA GLY A 60 5.73 2.06 -1.57
C GLY A 60 5.88 1.26 -2.86
N VAL A 61 6.15 -0.05 -2.74
CA VAL A 61 6.21 -0.97 -3.89
C VAL A 61 4.86 -1.04 -4.62
N LEU A 62 3.74 -1.11 -3.88
CA LEU A 62 2.41 -1.09 -4.48
C LEU A 62 2.13 0.20 -5.26
N ILE A 63 2.54 1.36 -4.73
CA ILE A 63 2.39 2.64 -5.42
C ILE A 63 3.20 2.64 -6.72
N VAL A 64 4.47 2.22 -6.67
CA VAL A 64 5.33 2.16 -7.87
C VAL A 64 4.77 1.19 -8.90
N LEU A 65 4.35 0.00 -8.49
CA LEU A 65 3.69 -0.97 -9.37
C LEU A 65 2.43 -0.38 -10.01
N GLY A 66 1.62 0.34 -9.23
CA GLY A 66 0.45 1.03 -9.75
C GLY A 66 0.81 2.05 -10.83
N CYS A 67 1.88 2.84 -10.63
CA CYS A 67 2.35 3.81 -11.63
C CYS A 67 2.93 3.16 -12.90
N LEU A 68 3.41 1.92 -12.82
CA LEU A 68 3.88 1.13 -13.96
C LEU A 68 2.74 0.39 -14.68
N MET A 69 1.53 0.41 -14.14
CA MET A 69 0.33 -0.13 -14.76
C MET A 69 -0.42 0.96 -15.56
N PRO A 70 -1.26 0.56 -16.53
CA PRO A 70 -2.11 1.49 -17.25
C PRO A 70 -3.13 2.15 -16.32
N PHE A 71 -3.31 3.45 -16.50
CA PHE A 71 -4.29 4.25 -15.74
C PHE A 71 -5.64 4.33 -16.44
N ASP A 72 -5.69 4.05 -17.73
CA ASP A 72 -6.90 4.06 -18.55
C ASP A 72 -6.99 2.74 -19.33
N HIS A 73 -8.00 2.60 -20.19
CA HIS A 73 -8.16 1.41 -21.04
C HIS A 73 -7.01 1.17 -22.00
N ASP A 74 -6.32 2.24 -22.40
CA ASP A 74 -5.21 2.15 -23.32
C ASP A 74 -3.96 1.71 -22.56
N PHE A 75 -3.48 0.50 -22.87
CA PHE A 75 -2.26 -0.05 -22.30
C PHE A 75 -1.01 0.79 -22.60
N SER A 76 -1.07 1.64 -23.64
CA SER A 76 0.00 2.58 -23.97
C SER A 76 0.10 3.76 -22.99
N HIS A 77 -1.00 4.07 -22.28
CA HIS A 77 -1.12 5.13 -21.27
C HIS A 77 -0.77 4.60 -19.88
N THR A 78 0.51 4.26 -19.71
CA THR A 78 1.06 3.90 -18.40
C THR A 78 1.10 5.10 -17.46
N GLY A 79 0.80 4.89 -16.18
CA GLY A 79 0.70 5.96 -15.19
C GLY A 79 1.90 6.91 -15.16
N TYR A 80 3.12 6.37 -15.20
CA TYR A 80 4.36 7.17 -15.17
C TYR A 80 4.51 8.17 -16.33
N LYS A 81 3.81 7.98 -17.46
CA LYS A 81 3.82 8.92 -18.59
C LYS A 81 2.99 10.16 -18.33
N THR A 82 2.07 10.10 -17.37
CA THR A 82 1.25 11.25 -16.94
C THR A 82 1.99 12.05 -15.88
N PHE A 83 1.81 13.38 -15.86
CA PHE A 83 2.44 14.24 -14.85
C PHE A 83 2.10 13.81 -13.41
N PHE A 84 0.81 13.55 -13.13
CA PHE A 84 0.37 13.10 -11.81
C PHE A 84 0.88 11.70 -11.47
N GLY A 85 0.90 10.76 -12.42
CA GLY A 85 1.45 9.44 -12.17
C GLY A 85 2.97 9.45 -11.93
N GLY A 86 3.71 10.34 -12.61
CA GLY A 86 5.12 10.61 -12.29
C GLY A 86 5.33 11.16 -10.88
N LEU A 87 4.47 12.08 -10.44
CA LEU A 87 4.50 12.60 -9.06
C LEU A 87 4.22 11.49 -8.03
N TRP A 88 3.21 10.64 -8.26
CA TRP A 88 2.90 9.51 -7.38
C TRP A 88 4.02 8.47 -7.37
N MET A 89 4.64 8.22 -8.53
CA MET A 89 5.81 7.35 -8.62
C MET A 89 6.97 7.89 -7.79
N LEU A 90 7.23 9.19 -7.82
CA LEU A 90 8.25 9.83 -7.00
C LEU A 90 7.96 9.67 -5.50
N ILE A 91 6.70 9.80 -5.08
CA ILE A 91 6.28 9.56 -3.70
C ILE A 91 6.54 8.09 -3.32
N GLY A 92 6.17 7.14 -4.18
CA GLY A 92 6.42 5.71 -3.96
C GLY A 92 7.91 5.38 -3.83
N VAL A 93 8.74 5.91 -4.74
CA VAL A 93 10.20 5.73 -4.69
C VAL A 93 10.79 6.37 -3.44
N GLY A 94 10.36 7.58 -3.07
CA GLY A 94 10.77 8.24 -1.84
C GLY A 94 10.37 7.45 -0.59
N LEU A 95 9.20 6.81 -0.60
CA LEU A 95 8.75 5.93 0.48
C LEU A 95 9.62 4.66 0.57
N ILE A 96 9.89 3.99 -0.55
CA ILE A 96 10.79 2.82 -0.61
C ILE A 96 12.19 3.20 -0.12
N TRP A 97 12.73 4.33 -0.58
CA TRP A 97 14.06 4.79 -0.19
C TRP A 97 14.13 5.13 1.31
N SER A 98 13.14 5.83 1.83
CA SER A 98 13.10 6.22 3.25
C SER A 98 12.89 5.04 4.19
N THR A 99 12.07 4.06 3.80
CA THR A 99 11.87 2.81 4.55
C THR A 99 13.10 1.92 4.48
N TRP A 100 13.72 1.78 3.32
CA TRP A 100 15.00 1.09 3.16
C TRP A 100 16.10 1.70 4.03
N GLY A 101 16.21 3.04 4.03
CA GLY A 101 17.12 3.76 4.92
C GLY A 101 16.82 3.50 6.40
N ALA A 102 15.55 3.46 6.80
CA ALA A 102 15.15 3.19 8.18
C ALA A 102 15.43 1.75 8.61
N ILE A 103 15.27 0.77 7.73
CA ILE A 103 15.59 -0.64 8.03
C ILE A 103 17.07 -0.81 8.39
N ASN A 104 17.93 0.00 7.76
CA ASN A 104 19.39 -0.06 7.93
C ASN A 104 19.94 0.86 9.02
N THR A 105 19.33 2.03 9.24
CA THR A 105 19.85 3.05 10.15
C THR A 105 18.99 3.28 11.40
N GLY A 106 17.76 2.74 11.42
CA GLY A 106 16.76 3.04 12.45
C GLY A 106 16.15 4.45 12.34
N LEU A 107 16.60 5.28 11.40
CA LEU A 107 16.11 6.65 11.22
C LEU A 107 15.04 6.72 10.14
N PHE A 108 13.79 6.90 10.57
CA PHE A 108 12.65 6.99 9.67
C PHE A 108 12.29 8.44 9.33
N ARG A 109 12.26 8.78 8.03
CA ARG A 109 11.86 10.11 7.56
C ARG A 109 10.36 10.16 7.27
N MET A 110 9.58 10.73 8.20
CA MET A 110 8.11 10.78 8.11
C MET A 110 7.55 11.59 6.91
N LYS A 111 8.34 12.46 6.27
CA LYS A 111 7.88 13.35 5.20
C LYS A 111 7.24 12.60 4.02
N TRP A 112 7.81 11.45 3.62
CA TRP A 112 7.30 10.66 2.50
C TRP A 112 5.99 9.94 2.81
N VAL A 113 5.79 9.51 4.07
CA VAL A 113 4.52 8.94 4.51
C VAL A 113 3.43 9.99 4.48
N LEU A 114 3.72 11.21 4.94
CA LEU A 114 2.75 12.31 4.87
C LEU A 114 2.38 12.66 3.43
N LEU A 115 3.33 12.58 2.49
CA LEU A 115 3.04 12.80 1.08
C LEU A 115 2.11 11.72 0.48
N CYS A 116 2.01 10.53 1.07
CA CYS A 116 1.07 9.49 0.61
C CYS A 116 -0.40 9.87 0.83
N PHE A 117 -0.70 10.87 1.67
CA PHE A 117 -2.07 11.37 1.80
C PHE A 117 -2.56 12.10 0.54
N PHE A 118 -1.67 12.62 -0.31
CA PHE A 118 -2.06 13.25 -1.58
C PHE A 118 -2.71 12.26 -2.57
N PRO A 119 -2.06 11.15 -2.98
CA PRO A 119 -2.69 10.15 -3.84
C PRO A 119 -3.92 9.51 -3.19
N LEU A 120 -3.94 9.37 -1.85
CA LEU A 120 -5.12 8.92 -1.11
C LEU A 120 -6.31 9.89 -1.30
N ALA A 121 -6.12 11.17 -1.00
CA ALA A 121 -7.17 12.18 -1.11
C ALA A 121 -7.66 12.31 -2.55
N TRP A 122 -6.75 12.28 -3.52
CA TRP A 122 -7.08 12.27 -4.94
C TRP A 122 -7.94 11.04 -5.31
N GLY A 123 -7.54 9.84 -4.87
CA GLY A 123 -8.31 8.61 -5.11
C GLY A 123 -9.68 8.62 -4.44
N LEU A 124 -9.81 9.17 -3.23
CA LEU A 124 -11.10 9.35 -2.55
C LEU A 124 -12.02 10.30 -3.30
N ILE A 125 -11.50 11.46 -3.72
CA ILE A 125 -12.24 12.42 -4.56
C ILE A 125 -12.69 11.71 -5.82
N TYR A 126 -11.78 11.03 -6.53
CA TYR A 126 -12.13 10.28 -7.73
C TYR A 126 -13.25 9.28 -7.45
N LEU A 127 -13.16 8.46 -6.41
CA LEU A 127 -14.18 7.46 -6.06
C LEU A 127 -15.56 8.09 -5.76
N ILE A 128 -15.60 9.21 -5.03
CA ILE A 128 -16.84 9.93 -4.72
C ILE A 128 -17.47 10.54 -5.97
N PHE A 129 -16.66 11.19 -6.81
CA PHE A 129 -17.15 11.82 -8.04
C PHE A 129 -17.55 10.76 -9.08
N TYR A 130 -16.78 9.70 -9.24
CA TYR A 130 -17.08 8.61 -10.17
C TYR A 130 -18.39 7.90 -9.80
N ALA A 131 -18.60 7.61 -8.50
CA ALA A 131 -19.85 7.03 -8.01
C ALA A 131 -21.08 7.91 -8.29
N LYS A 132 -20.91 9.24 -8.29
CA LYS A 132 -22.00 10.19 -8.58
C LYS A 132 -22.31 10.33 -10.06
N PHE A 133 -21.32 10.24 -10.95
CA PHE A 133 -21.49 10.52 -12.38
C PHE A 133 -21.78 9.27 -13.24
N GLN A 134 -21.44 8.07 -12.79
CA GLN A 134 -21.55 6.85 -13.62
C GLN A 134 -22.84 6.04 -13.40
N ALA A 135 -23.69 6.45 -12.46
CA ALA A 135 -24.97 5.78 -12.16
C ALA A 135 -26.01 5.73 -13.31
N PRO A 136 -26.09 6.65 -14.30
CA PRO A 136 -27.18 6.58 -15.30
C PRO A 136 -26.92 5.70 -16.52
N ASN A 137 -25.66 5.40 -16.89
CA ASN A 137 -25.33 4.88 -18.24
C ASN A 137 -24.63 3.52 -18.28
N MET A 138 -24.51 2.79 -17.15
CA MET A 138 -24.06 1.39 -17.15
C MET A 138 -25.16 0.39 -17.58
N ALA A 139 -26.18 0.85 -18.30
CA ALA A 139 -26.96 -0.04 -19.14
C ALA A 139 -26.07 -0.39 -20.34
N LEU A 140 -25.41 -1.54 -20.26
CA LEU A 140 -24.70 -2.15 -21.39
C LEU A 140 -25.59 -2.08 -22.64
N PRO A 141 -25.17 -1.46 -23.75
CA PRO A 141 -25.68 -1.81 -25.05
C PRO A 141 -25.11 -3.19 -25.38
N ILE A 142 -25.57 -4.23 -24.67
CA ILE A 142 -25.60 -5.54 -25.29
C ILE A 142 -26.69 -5.37 -26.33
N ASP A 143 -26.27 -5.27 -27.59
CA ASP A 143 -27.15 -5.41 -28.76
C ASP A 143 -27.82 -6.78 -28.66
N THR A 144 -28.92 -6.83 -27.90
CA THR A 144 -29.77 -8.01 -27.73
C THR A 144 -30.44 -8.38 -29.06
N GLU A 145 -30.38 -7.50 -30.06
CA GLU A 145 -30.71 -7.78 -31.46
C GLU A 145 -29.63 -8.62 -32.16
N LEU A 146 -28.35 -8.36 -31.93
CA LEU A 146 -27.25 -9.10 -32.62
C LEU A 146 -27.10 -10.55 -32.10
N LEU A 147 -27.59 -10.82 -30.89
CA LEU A 147 -27.64 -12.14 -30.28
C LEU A 147 -28.92 -12.92 -30.58
N LYS A 148 -29.96 -12.28 -31.15
CA LYS A 148 -31.19 -12.96 -31.59
C LYS A 148 -31.04 -13.62 -32.97
N ASP A 149 -30.16 -13.10 -33.82
CA ASP A 149 -29.95 -13.61 -35.18
C ASP A 149 -28.83 -14.68 -35.30
N LEU A 150 -28.05 -14.91 -34.24
CA LEU A 150 -27.09 -16.01 -34.22
C LEU A 150 -27.81 -17.33 -33.90
N THR A 151 -28.24 -18.01 -34.96
CA THR A 151 -28.83 -19.36 -34.93
C THR A 151 -28.01 -20.34 -34.09
N GLY A 152 -28.70 -21.16 -33.29
CA GLY A 152 -28.10 -22.06 -32.29
C GLY A 152 -27.00 -22.99 -32.84
N ASP A 153 -27.07 -23.35 -34.12
CA ASP A 153 -26.12 -24.25 -34.78
C ASP A 153 -24.71 -23.65 -34.91
N VAL A 154 -24.61 -22.34 -35.15
CA VAL A 154 -23.31 -21.64 -35.27
C VAL A 154 -22.63 -21.56 -33.90
N LEU A 155 -23.44 -21.41 -32.84
CA LEU A 155 -22.95 -21.34 -31.47
C LEU A 155 -22.44 -22.71 -30.98
N GLU A 156 -23.09 -23.80 -31.39
CA GLU A 156 -22.64 -25.17 -31.10
C GLU A 156 -21.37 -25.55 -31.88
N ALA A 157 -21.27 -25.18 -33.16
CA ALA A 157 -20.07 -25.42 -33.97
C ALA A 157 -18.84 -24.69 -33.38
N LYS A 158 -19.03 -23.44 -32.93
CA LYS A 158 -17.96 -22.65 -32.32
C LYS A 158 -17.54 -23.20 -30.95
N ARG A 159 -18.48 -23.72 -30.15
CA ARG A 159 -18.19 -24.42 -28.88
C ARG A 159 -17.40 -25.71 -29.10
N LYS A 160 -17.72 -26.50 -30.13
CA LYS A 160 -16.97 -27.73 -30.45
C LYS A 160 -15.56 -27.45 -30.96
N ALA A 161 -15.37 -26.40 -31.76
CA ALA A 161 -14.05 -25.97 -32.21
C ALA A 161 -13.16 -25.50 -31.04
N LEU A 162 -13.70 -24.69 -30.12
CA LEU A 162 -12.99 -24.23 -28.93
C LEU A 162 -12.66 -25.36 -27.93
N ALA A 163 -13.50 -26.40 -27.85
CA ALA A 163 -13.23 -27.56 -27.02
C ALA A 163 -12.16 -28.50 -27.59
N ALA A 164 -11.91 -28.45 -28.91
CA ALA A 164 -10.92 -29.28 -29.59
C ALA A 164 -9.48 -28.71 -29.56
N GLU A 165 -9.33 -27.40 -29.34
CA GLU A 165 -8.02 -26.72 -29.22
C GLU A 165 -7.43 -26.73 -27.79
N ALA A 166 -8.11 -27.35 -26.82
CA ALA A 166 -7.66 -27.39 -25.42
C ALA A 166 -6.57 -28.46 -25.19
N ASP A 167 -5.32 -28.12 -25.54
CA ASP A 167 -4.14 -28.95 -25.27
C ASP A 167 -3.91 -29.13 -23.74
N PRO A 168 -3.48 -30.32 -23.26
CA PRO A 168 -3.32 -30.60 -21.83
C PRO A 168 -1.98 -30.15 -21.23
N ASN A 169 -1.00 -29.68 -22.01
CA ASN A 169 0.30 -29.22 -21.51
C ASN A 169 0.32 -27.70 -21.26
N VAL A 170 -0.11 -27.31 -20.06
CA VAL A 170 -0.27 -25.92 -19.64
C VAL A 170 1.03 -25.41 -19.01
N ASN A 171 1.91 -24.79 -19.81
CA ASN A 171 3.22 -24.28 -19.33
C ASN A 171 3.24 -22.77 -19.04
N ASN A 172 2.11 -22.05 -19.21
CA ASN A 172 2.04 -20.61 -18.98
C ASN A 172 0.98 -20.21 -17.95
N TRP A 173 1.35 -19.30 -17.05
CA TRP A 173 0.48 -18.73 -16.01
C TRP A 173 -0.80 -18.11 -16.60
N SER A 174 -0.76 -17.59 -17.82
CA SER A 174 -1.94 -17.04 -18.51
C SER A 174 -3.02 -18.10 -18.76
N GLU A 175 -2.63 -19.33 -19.10
CA GLU A 175 -3.57 -20.43 -19.34
C GLU A 175 -4.11 -21.03 -18.04
N LEU A 176 -3.32 -20.99 -16.96
CA LEU A 176 -3.78 -21.39 -15.63
C LEU A 176 -4.86 -20.44 -15.12
N PHE A 177 -4.68 -19.12 -15.31
CA PHE A 177 -5.74 -18.14 -15.02
C PHE A 177 -6.93 -18.30 -15.97
N ALA A 178 -6.70 -18.52 -17.28
CA ALA A 178 -7.79 -18.78 -18.20
C ALA A 178 -8.63 -20.00 -17.77
N LYS A 179 -8.00 -21.12 -17.41
CA LYS A 179 -8.69 -22.34 -16.93
C LYS A 179 -9.35 -22.19 -15.55
N LEU A 180 -8.79 -21.40 -14.63
CA LEU A 180 -9.41 -21.12 -13.33
C LEU A 180 -10.65 -20.23 -13.46
N LEU A 181 -10.73 -19.41 -14.51
CA LEU A 181 -11.77 -18.40 -14.72
C LEU A 181 -12.91 -18.89 -15.65
N ASP A 182 -12.79 -20.07 -16.28
CA ASP A 182 -13.55 -20.36 -17.51
C ASP A 182 -14.99 -20.90 -17.36
N ARG A 183 -15.43 -21.42 -16.20
CA ARG A 183 -16.68 -22.22 -16.20
C ARG A 183 -17.93 -21.62 -15.55
N LYS A 184 -17.83 -20.49 -14.85
CA LYS A 184 -19.00 -19.82 -14.27
C LYS A 184 -18.81 -18.34 -13.97
N ASP A 185 -17.57 -17.88 -13.92
CA ASP A 185 -17.27 -16.51 -13.57
C ASP A 185 -16.83 -15.66 -14.76
N THR A 186 -16.75 -16.19 -15.98
CA THR A 186 -16.30 -15.45 -17.18
C THR A 186 -17.16 -14.20 -17.44
N GLU A 187 -18.47 -14.25 -17.18
CA GLU A 187 -19.36 -13.06 -17.24
C GLU A 187 -19.17 -12.10 -16.07
N ARG A 188 -18.77 -12.58 -14.89
CA ARG A 188 -18.46 -11.73 -13.74
C ARG A 188 -17.10 -11.07 -13.90
N PHE A 189 -16.11 -11.81 -14.37
CA PHE A 189 -14.78 -11.33 -14.71
C PHE A 189 -14.78 -10.45 -15.95
N SER A 190 -15.70 -10.61 -16.90
CA SER A 190 -15.86 -9.64 -17.97
C SER A 190 -16.40 -8.31 -17.43
N LYS A 191 -17.39 -8.33 -16.53
CA LYS A 191 -17.92 -7.11 -15.89
C LYS A 191 -16.90 -6.44 -14.98
N VAL A 192 -16.24 -7.21 -14.11
CA VAL A 192 -15.18 -6.71 -13.21
C VAL A 192 -13.96 -6.29 -14.02
N GLY A 193 -13.58 -7.03 -15.07
CA GLY A 193 -12.50 -6.70 -15.99
C GLY A 193 -12.75 -5.44 -16.79
N GLN A 194 -13.98 -5.25 -17.30
CA GLN A 194 -14.40 -4.01 -17.97
C GLN A 194 -14.43 -2.83 -17.00
N ALA A 195 -14.93 -3.03 -15.77
CA ALA A 195 -14.88 -2.00 -14.73
C ALA A 195 -13.43 -1.65 -14.34
N LEU A 196 -12.55 -2.66 -14.21
CA LEU A 196 -11.12 -2.50 -13.94
C LEU A 196 -10.38 -1.81 -15.09
N GLN A 197 -10.75 -2.08 -16.33
CA GLN A 197 -10.24 -1.37 -17.51
C GLN A 197 -10.73 0.08 -17.53
N HIS A 198 -11.98 0.35 -17.12
CA HIS A 198 -12.54 1.70 -17.03
C HIS A 198 -11.86 2.55 -15.97
N VAL A 199 -11.62 1.98 -14.80
CA VAL A 199 -10.94 2.68 -13.72
C VAL A 199 -9.43 2.73 -13.96
N GLY A 200 -8.88 1.73 -14.64
CA GLY A 200 -7.45 1.49 -14.81
C GLY A 200 -6.86 0.82 -13.56
N PRO A 201 -6.23 -0.36 -13.69
CA PRO A 201 -5.68 -1.09 -12.54
C PRO A 201 -4.64 -0.26 -11.81
N GLY A 202 -3.85 0.57 -12.51
CA GLY A 202 -2.82 1.38 -11.87
C GLY A 202 -3.37 2.38 -10.85
N LYS A 203 -4.53 3.00 -11.11
CA LYS A 203 -5.17 3.93 -10.17
C LYS A 203 -5.55 3.23 -8.87
N LEU A 204 -6.05 1.99 -8.96
CA LEU A 204 -6.41 1.18 -7.78
C LEU A 204 -5.18 0.80 -6.95
N PHE A 205 -4.09 0.35 -7.59
CA PHE A 205 -2.86 -0.01 -6.87
C PHE A 205 -2.23 1.19 -6.15
N VAL A 206 -2.19 2.37 -6.80
CA VAL A 206 -1.74 3.61 -6.16
C VAL A 206 -2.64 3.96 -4.96
N PHE A 207 -3.97 3.85 -5.13
CA PHE A 207 -4.93 4.11 -4.06
C PHE A 207 -4.74 3.14 -2.89
N PHE A 208 -4.68 1.83 -3.14
CA PHE A 208 -4.50 0.81 -2.10
C PHE A 208 -3.17 0.96 -1.36
N GLY A 209 -2.07 1.19 -2.09
CA GLY A 209 -0.77 1.45 -1.46
C GLY A 209 -0.80 2.69 -0.56
N SER A 210 -1.46 3.75 -1.00
CA SER A 210 -1.64 4.98 -0.21
C SER A 210 -2.56 4.80 0.99
N PHE A 211 -3.63 4.02 0.83
CA PHE A 211 -4.59 3.68 1.88
C PHE A 211 -3.95 2.83 2.98
N LEU A 212 -3.21 1.79 2.61
CA LEU A 212 -2.47 0.96 3.56
C LEU A 212 -1.41 1.79 4.30
N ALA A 213 -0.67 2.64 3.59
CA ALA A 213 0.29 3.56 4.23
C ALA A 213 -0.39 4.47 5.26
N GLY A 214 -1.55 5.05 4.92
CA GLY A 214 -2.35 5.86 5.85
C GLY A 214 -2.84 5.07 7.07
N LEU A 215 -3.33 3.85 6.85
CA LEU A 215 -3.81 2.97 7.92
C LEU A 215 -2.67 2.59 8.88
N TYR A 216 -1.51 2.18 8.37
CA TYR A 216 -0.35 1.87 9.20
C TYR A 216 0.18 3.09 9.94
N PHE A 217 0.12 4.28 9.33
CA PHE A 217 0.50 5.52 9.99
C PHE A 217 -0.41 5.82 11.19
N ILE A 218 -1.73 5.71 11.02
CA ILE A 218 -2.70 5.93 12.10
C ILE A 218 -2.52 4.91 13.22
N LEU A 219 -2.38 3.62 12.88
CA LEU A 219 -2.09 2.57 13.87
C LEU A 219 -0.78 2.82 14.62
N GLY A 220 0.25 3.31 13.92
CA GLY A 220 1.54 3.69 14.50
C GLY A 220 1.40 4.82 15.52
N ILE A 221 0.58 5.85 15.23
CA ILE A 221 0.29 6.95 16.17
C ILE A 221 -0.39 6.42 17.43
N PHE A 222 -1.46 5.61 17.29
CA PHE A 222 -2.17 5.05 18.44
C PHE A 222 -1.28 4.14 19.29
N GLY A 223 -0.45 3.31 18.64
CA GLY A 223 0.55 2.48 19.32
C GLY A 223 1.58 3.32 20.09
N GLY A 224 2.08 4.41 19.49
CA GLY A 224 3.01 5.34 20.12
C GLY A 224 2.42 6.05 21.33
N VAL A 225 1.18 6.55 21.23
CA VAL A 225 0.48 7.20 22.35
C VAL A 225 0.28 6.23 23.51
N ARG A 226 -0.07 4.97 23.23
CA ARG A 226 -0.22 3.94 24.26
C ARG A 226 1.10 3.67 24.98
N ARG A 227 2.21 3.49 24.24
CA ARG A 227 3.54 3.30 24.84
C ARG A 227 3.98 4.49 25.68
N MET A 228 3.70 5.72 25.25
CA MET A 228 3.99 6.91 26.06
C MET A 228 3.21 6.91 27.39
N LYS A 229 1.95 6.49 27.39
CA LYS A 229 1.16 6.36 28.63
C LYS A 229 1.71 5.29 29.56
N GLU A 230 2.07 4.13 29.03
CA GLU A 230 2.67 3.03 29.80
C GLU A 230 4.01 3.45 30.40
N GLN A 231 4.86 4.13 29.63
CA GLN A 231 6.13 4.69 30.13
C GLN A 231 5.90 5.74 31.23
N LYS A 232 4.94 6.65 31.05
CA LYS A 232 4.57 7.63 32.10
C LYS A 232 4.07 6.93 33.36
N ALA A 233 3.23 5.90 33.24
CA ALA A 233 2.74 5.14 34.39
C ALA A 233 3.86 4.40 35.13
N GLN A 234 4.81 3.81 34.39
CA GLN A 234 5.99 3.16 34.96
C GLN A 234 6.89 4.17 35.69
N ARG A 235 7.09 5.37 35.14
CA ARG A 235 7.85 6.45 35.79
C ARG A 235 7.21 6.88 37.11
N ILE A 236 5.89 7.07 37.13
CA ILE A 236 5.15 7.41 38.36
C ILE A 236 5.23 6.28 39.39
N ALA A 237 5.14 5.03 38.96
CA ALA A 237 5.24 3.87 39.86
C ALA A 237 6.66 3.69 40.43
N ALA A 238 7.70 4.00 39.65
CA ALA A 238 9.09 3.97 40.10
C ALA A 238 9.40 5.11 41.08
N ALA A 239 8.87 6.31 40.85
CA ALA A 239 9.05 7.45 41.75
C ALA A 239 8.36 7.29 43.13
N ARG A 240 7.43 6.34 43.26
CA ARG A 240 6.73 6.02 44.52
C ARG A 240 7.41 4.93 45.35
N ARG A 241 8.48 4.31 44.86
CA ARG A 241 9.27 3.30 45.59
C ARG A 241 10.50 3.95 46.19
#